data_AF-A0A2V9KAG2-F1
#
_entry.id   AF-A0A2V9KAG2-F1
#
_cell.length_a   1.000
_cell.length_b   1.000
_cell.length_c   1.000
_cell.angle_alpha   90.00
_cell.angle_beta   90.00
_cell.angle_gamma   90.00
#
_symmetry.space_group_name_H-M   'P 1'
#
loop_
_entity.id
_entity.type
_entity.pdbx_description
1 polymer ?
#
loop_
_entity_poly.entity_id
_entity_poly.type
_entity_poly.pdbx_seq_one_letter_code
_entity_poly.pdbx_strand_id
1 'polypeptide(L)'
;RDGVVGALWVQYRRYKIDPRSYDVWFAASADGGENFSPPVRVSSETSRPEAKLNPELHFASGFIGGDYIGLATAADGSFHAAWIDARDGAFRLYTARIEVRR
;
A
#
# COMPACT_ATOMS: atom_id res chain seq x y z
N ARG A 1 -1.91 5.45 -28.03
CA ARG A 1 -1.66 4.28 -27.17
C ARG A 1 -2.64 4.39 -26.03
N ASP A 2 -3.43 3.36 -25.79
CA ASP A 2 -4.32 3.35 -24.64
C ASP A 2 -3.43 3.15 -23.39
N GLY A 3 -3.54 4.09 -22.44
CA GLY A 3 -2.69 4.12 -21.25
C GLY A 3 -2.96 2.93 -20.31
N VAL A 4 -2.12 2.77 -19.29
CA VAL A 4 -2.35 1.78 -18.21
C VAL A 4 -3.01 2.51 -17.03
N VAL A 5 -4.08 1.92 -16.50
CA VAL A 5 -4.68 2.36 -15.22
C VAL A 5 -4.06 1.53 -14.11
N GLY A 6 -3.42 2.20 -13.14
CA GLY A 6 -2.89 1.57 -11.94
C GLY A 6 -3.81 1.81 -10.74
N ALA A 7 -4.13 0.76 -10.00
CA ALA A 7 -4.86 0.83 -8.74
C ALA A 7 -3.94 0.40 -7.59
N LEU A 8 -3.88 1.20 -6.53
CA LEU A 8 -3.08 0.96 -5.33
C LEU A 8 -4.00 1.05 -4.12
N TRP A 9 -3.96 0.07 -3.21
CA TRP A 9 -4.77 0.09 -2.00
C TRP A 9 -4.08 -0.56 -0.81
N VAL A 10 -4.56 -0.18 0.36
CA VAL A 10 -4.26 -0.85 1.62
C VAL A 10 -5.30 -1.94 1.85
N GLN A 11 -4.84 -3.12 2.22
CA GLN A 11 -5.71 -4.22 2.62
C GLN A 11 -5.34 -4.70 4.02
N TYR A 12 -6.24 -4.45 4.95
CA TYR A 12 -6.15 -4.97 6.31
C TYR A 12 -6.29 -6.48 6.31
N ARG A 13 -5.41 -7.15 7.05
CA ARG A 13 -5.51 -8.58 7.27
C ARG A 13 -6.62 -8.85 8.28
N ARG A 14 -7.85 -9.00 7.77
CA ARG A 14 -8.96 -9.53 8.57
C ARG A 14 -8.50 -10.86 9.19
N TYR A 15 -8.46 -10.91 10.52
CA TYR A 15 -8.23 -12.10 11.36
C TYR A 15 -6.81 -12.61 11.61
N LYS A 16 -5.75 -11.77 11.59
CA LYS A 16 -4.44 -12.21 12.15
C LYS A 16 -3.82 -11.20 13.12
N ILE A 17 -3.86 -11.57 14.41
CA ILE A 17 -3.11 -11.07 15.57
C ILE A 17 -3.35 -9.59 15.93
N ASP A 18 -3.29 -8.68 14.96
CA ASP A 18 -3.52 -7.24 15.17
C ASP A 18 -4.41 -6.68 14.03
N PRO A 19 -5.60 -6.13 14.33
CA PRO A 19 -6.51 -5.56 13.34
C PRO A 19 -5.93 -4.36 12.58
N ARG A 20 -4.83 -3.78 13.08
CA ARG A 20 -4.08 -2.69 12.44
C ARG A 20 -3.02 -3.22 11.46
N SER A 21 -2.90 -4.54 11.30
CA SER A 21 -1.99 -5.12 10.33
C SER A 21 -2.53 -5.01 8.92
N TYR A 22 -1.73 -4.48 8.01
CA TYR A 22 -2.10 -4.34 6.61
C TYR A 22 -0.92 -4.55 5.66
N ASP A 23 -1.26 -4.88 4.43
CA ASP A 23 -0.34 -4.89 3.30
C ASP A 23 -0.79 -3.87 2.26
N VAL A 24 0.14 -3.48 1.39
CA VAL A 24 -0.15 -2.64 0.22
C VAL A 24 -0.19 -3.50 -1.03
N TRP A 25 -1.19 -3.28 -1.86
CA TRP A 25 -1.47 -4.07 -3.05
C TRP A 25 -1.64 -3.18 -4.28
N PHE A 26 -1.32 -3.74 -5.43
CA PHE A 26 -1.44 -3.10 -6.73
C PHE A 26 -2.08 -4.01 -7.77
N ALA A 27 -2.87 -3.44 -8.67
CA ALA A 27 -3.35 -4.09 -9.88
C ALA A 27 -3.31 -3.10 -11.05
N ALA A 28 -3.18 -3.63 -12.26
CA ALA A 28 -3.16 -2.83 -13.48
C ALA A 28 -4.27 -3.25 -14.44
N SER A 29 -4.78 -2.28 -15.19
CA SER A 29 -5.69 -2.49 -16.32
C SER A 29 -5.06 -1.97 -17.61
N ALA A 30 -5.18 -2.77 -18.67
CA ALA A 30 -4.72 -2.42 -20.02
C ALA A 30 -5.87 -2.00 -20.96
N ASP A 31 -7.11 -2.04 -20.47
CA ASP A 31 -8.37 -1.81 -21.19
C ASP A 31 -9.18 -0.64 -20.59
N GLY A 32 -8.48 0.37 -20.06
CA GLY A 32 -9.13 1.61 -19.58
C GLY A 32 -9.86 1.47 -18.24
N GLY A 33 -9.65 0.38 -17.51
CA GLY A 33 -10.27 0.11 -16.21
C GLY A 33 -11.43 -0.88 -16.25
N GLU A 34 -11.69 -1.54 -17.38
CA GLU A 34 -12.75 -2.56 -17.49
C GLU A 34 -12.34 -3.86 -16.77
N ASN A 35 -11.11 -4.32 -16.96
CA ASN A 35 -10.56 -5.50 -16.30
C ASN A 35 -9.21 -5.19 -15.66
N PHE A 36 -8.98 -5.74 -14.46
CA PHE A 36 -7.72 -5.61 -13.72
C PHE A 36 -7.00 -6.95 -13.63
N SER A 37 -5.67 -6.89 -13.62
CA SER A 37 -4.82 -8.04 -13.33
C SER A 37 -5.12 -8.61 -11.94
N PRO A 38 -4.75 -9.87 -11.67
CA PRO A 38 -4.64 -10.35 -10.31
C PRO A 38 -3.78 -9.37 -9.48
N PRO A 39 -4.20 -9.06 -8.23
CA PRO A 39 -3.50 -8.11 -7.39
C PRO A 39 -2.15 -8.69 -6.94
N VAL A 40 -1.11 -7.85 -6.93
CA VAL A 40 0.22 -8.19 -6.41
C VAL A 40 0.53 -7.35 -5.18
N ARG A 41 1.20 -7.96 -4.21
CA ARG A 41 1.62 -7.25 -3.00
C ARG A 41 2.80 -6.35 -3.34
N VAL A 42 2.67 -5.07 -3.01
CA VAL A 42 3.70 -4.04 -3.16
C VAL A 42 4.58 -3.93 -1.92
N SER A 43 3.98 -4.03 -0.73
CA SER A 43 4.76 -4.00 0.51
C SER A 43 5.61 -5.27 0.63
N SER A 44 6.89 -5.11 0.98
CA SER A 44 7.78 -6.27 1.18
C SER A 44 7.36 -7.08 2.41
N GLU A 45 6.80 -6.39 3.41
CA GLU A 45 6.40 -6.96 4.69
C GLU A 45 5.05 -6.38 5.15
N THR A 46 4.46 -7.02 6.17
CA THR A 46 3.17 -6.61 6.71
C THR A 46 3.41 -5.50 7.72
N SER A 47 2.67 -4.40 7.60
CA SER A 47 2.64 -3.33 8.59
C SER A 47 2.20 -3.91 9.94
N ARG A 48 2.95 -3.69 11.02
CA ARG A 48 2.63 -4.17 12.37
C ARG A 48 3.01 -3.12 13.40
N PRO A 49 2.12 -2.16 13.70
CA PRO A 49 2.47 -1.06 14.60
C PRO A 49 2.65 -1.52 16.05
N GLU A 50 3.76 -1.10 16.66
CA GLU A 50 4.06 -1.33 18.06
C GLU A 50 3.79 -0.07 18.89
N ALA A 51 3.01 -0.21 19.96
CA ALA A 51 2.62 0.94 20.78
C ALA A 51 3.82 1.72 21.34
N LYS A 52 4.87 1.01 21.76
CA LYS A 52 6.09 1.61 22.35
C LYS A 52 6.88 2.47 21.38
N LEU A 53 6.80 2.19 20.07
CA LEU A 53 7.55 2.90 19.03
C LEU A 53 6.75 4.05 18.42
N ASN A 54 5.47 4.20 18.80
CA ASN A 54 4.62 5.28 18.32
C ASN A 54 3.86 5.94 19.50
N PRO A 55 4.56 6.57 20.45
CA PRO A 55 3.96 7.09 21.68
C PRO A 55 2.95 8.23 21.44
N GLU A 56 3.11 8.98 20.35
CA GLU A 56 2.20 10.06 19.94
C GLU A 56 0.89 9.54 19.35
N LEU A 57 0.82 8.25 18.99
CA LEU A 57 -0.39 7.65 18.46
C LEU A 57 -1.25 7.16 19.61
N HIS A 58 -2.42 7.78 19.78
CA HIS A 58 -3.44 7.31 20.68
C HIS A 58 -4.11 6.05 20.12
N PHE A 59 -3.46 4.88 20.19
CA PHE A 59 -4.02 3.63 19.65
C PHE A 59 -5.39 3.25 20.23
N ALA A 60 -5.71 3.73 21.44
CA ALA A 60 -7.03 3.58 22.05
C ALA A 60 -8.16 4.30 21.28
N SER A 61 -7.85 5.22 20.37
CA SER A 61 -8.82 5.96 19.55
C SER A 61 -9.23 5.22 18.27
N GLY A 62 -8.85 3.95 18.09
CA GLY A 62 -9.17 3.18 16.88
C GLY A 62 -8.26 3.48 15.68
N PHE A 63 -7.09 4.09 15.90
CA PHE A 63 -6.13 4.33 14.83
C PHE A 63 -5.59 3.01 14.25
N ILE A 64 -5.79 2.84 12.95
CA ILE A 64 -5.45 1.62 12.19
C ILE A 64 -4.29 1.82 11.20
N GLY A 65 -3.90 3.06 10.89
CA GLY A 65 -2.84 3.38 9.92
C GLY A 65 -3.32 3.35 8.47
N GLY A 66 -2.41 3.32 7.50
CA GLY A 66 -2.70 3.00 6.09
C GLY A 66 -3.44 4.04 5.23
N ASP A 67 -4.19 4.98 5.79
CA ASP A 67 -5.10 5.86 5.02
C ASP A 67 -4.39 6.83 4.06
N TYR A 68 -3.13 7.19 4.36
CA TYR A 68 -2.33 8.09 3.54
C TYR A 68 -1.40 7.29 2.62
N ILE A 69 -1.85 7.10 1.38
CA ILE A 69 -1.15 6.40 0.31
C ILE A 69 -1.33 7.14 -1.02
N GLY A 70 -0.32 7.11 -1.87
CA GLY A 70 -0.32 7.78 -3.17
C GLY A 70 0.38 6.96 -4.25
N LEU A 71 -0.03 7.20 -5.50
CA LEU A 71 0.53 6.59 -6.70
C LEU A 71 0.74 7.70 -7.74
N ALA A 72 1.94 7.80 -8.29
CA ALA A 72 2.27 8.72 -9.37
C ALA A 72 2.85 7.95 -10.57
N THR A 73 2.54 8.39 -11.78
CA THR A 73 3.10 7.81 -13.01
C THR A 73 4.35 8.59 -13.41
N ALA A 74 5.43 7.89 -13.74
CA ALA A 74 6.65 8.46 -14.30
C ALA A 74 6.60 8.51 -15.83
N ALA A 75 7.46 9.34 -16.43
CA ALA A 75 7.51 9.54 -17.89
C ALA A 75 7.87 8.25 -18.68
N ASP A 76 8.54 7.30 -18.03
CA ASP A 76 8.87 5.99 -18.61
C ASP A 76 7.71 4.98 -18.54
N GLY A 77 6.56 5.39 -18.00
CA GLY A 77 5.37 4.55 -17.83
C GLY A 77 5.39 3.67 -16.57
N SER A 78 6.43 3.74 -15.74
CA SER A 78 6.42 3.11 -14.41
C SER A 78 5.56 3.90 -13.44
N PHE A 79 5.13 3.25 -12.36
CA PHE A 79 4.46 3.92 -11.25
C PHE A 79 5.37 4.01 -10.03
N HIS A 80 5.25 5.09 -9.27
CA HIS A 80 5.86 5.28 -7.97
C HIS A 80 4.77 5.32 -6.91
N ALA A 81 4.75 4.31 -6.04
CA ALA A 81 3.88 4.25 -4.87
C ALA A 81 4.60 4.85 -3.66
N ALA A 82 3.86 5.55 -2.80
CA ALA A 82 4.31 6.03 -1.51
C ALA A 82 3.22 5.80 -0.46
N TRP A 83 3.57 5.24 0.68
CA TRP A 83 2.61 4.94 1.75
C TRP A 83 3.29 4.96 3.12
N ILE A 84 2.47 5.08 4.16
CA ILE A 84 2.93 4.92 5.54
C ILE A 84 2.73 3.47 5.97
N ASP A 85 3.75 2.82 6.53
CA ASP A 85 3.61 1.53 7.22
C ASP A 85 4.55 1.38 8.41
N ALA A 86 4.25 0.40 9.26
CA ALA A 86 5.01 0.08 10.46
C ALA A 86 5.53 -1.37 10.41
N ARG A 87 6.08 -1.81 9.27
CA ARG A 87 6.66 -3.16 9.15
C ARG A 87 7.80 -3.44 10.15
N ASP A 88 8.43 -2.37 10.63
CA ASP A 88 9.49 -2.34 11.64
C ASP A 88 9.00 -1.74 12.98
N GLY A 89 7.68 -1.80 13.21
CA GLY A 89 7.04 -1.40 14.46
C GLY A 89 6.70 0.09 14.58
N ALA A 90 7.41 1.00 13.90
CA ALA A 90 7.10 2.43 13.87
C ALA A 90 6.61 2.88 12.50
N PHE A 91 5.60 3.75 12.45
CA PHE A 91 5.11 4.26 11.18
C PHE A 91 6.14 5.13 10.48
N ARG A 92 6.49 4.75 9.25
CA ARG A 92 7.46 5.43 8.39
C ARG A 92 6.96 5.52 6.96
N LEU A 93 7.52 6.45 6.21
CA LEU A 93 7.29 6.55 4.77
C LEU A 93 8.07 5.46 4.04
N TYR A 94 7.36 4.71 3.20
CA TYR A 94 7.91 3.72 2.29
C TYR A 94 7.50 4.02 0.86
N THR A 95 8.32 3.57 -0.08
CA THR A 95 8.07 3.74 -1.52
C THR A 95 8.37 2.47 -2.28
N ALA A 96 7.74 2.30 -3.44
CA ALA A 96 8.09 1.27 -4.41
C ALA A 96 7.94 1.81 -5.84
N ARG A 97 8.84 1.40 -6.72
CA ARG A 97 8.67 1.54 -8.17
C ARG A 97 7.99 0.28 -8.69
N ILE A 98 6.97 0.45 -9.52
CA ILE A 98 6.13 -0.62 -10.05
C ILE A 98 6.21 -0.56 -11.58
N GLU A 99 6.65 -1.66 -12.18
CA GLU A 99 6.69 -1.83 -13.63
C GLU A 99 5.60 -2.79 -14.07
N VAL A 100 4.79 -2.39 -15.05
CA VAL A 100 3.76 -3.24 -15.65
C VAL A 100 4.31 -3.82 -16.94
N ARG A 101 4.53 -5.13 -16.97
CA ARG A 101 4.92 -5.86 -18.19
C ARG A 101 3.66 -6.38 -18.88
N ARG A 102 3.55 -6.11 -20.18
CA ARG A 102 2.55 -6.73 -21.06
C ARG A 102 3.09 -8.06 -21.59
#